data_AF-W7YL10-F1
#
_entry.id   AF-W7YL10-F1
#
_cell.length_a   1.000
_cell.length_b   1.000
_cell.length_c   1.000
_cell.angle_alpha   90.00
_cell.angle_beta   90.00
_cell.angle_gamma   90.00
#
_symmetry.space_group_name_H-M   'P 1'
#
loop_
_entity.id
_entity.type
_entity.pdbx_description
1 polymer ?
#
loop_
_entity_poly.entity_id
_entity_poly.type
_entity_poly.pdbx_seq_one_letter_code
_entity_poly.pdbx_strand_id
1 'polypeptide(L)'
;MYKSYVSVSGMTASTGSMGKKAISISGAVRNIGSNKLDAIFEKNKYMSEIYPTAKSRTALEVFCLYRGQGEYFDLSTKPITRGSFSFGGQKLKTFGYYISDNCHGCGLCVEKCPQNCIDSGTPFEIKQEHCLHCGNCYEVCPKSAVIKLK
;
A
#
# COMPACT_ATOMS: atom_id res chain seq x y z
N MET A 1 -15.28 -22.93 -4.51
CA MET A 1 -14.25 -22.74 -3.47
C MET A 1 -14.28 -21.27 -3.06
N TYR A 2 -14.86 -20.94 -1.90
CA TYR A 2 -14.94 -19.55 -1.45
C TYR A 2 -13.53 -19.01 -1.21
N LYS A 3 -13.12 -17.99 -1.97
CA LYS A 3 -11.86 -17.30 -1.71
C LYS A 3 -12.06 -16.41 -0.48
N SER A 4 -11.53 -16.84 0.66
CA SER A 4 -11.47 -16.01 1.87
C SER A 4 -10.37 -14.95 1.69
N TYR A 5 -10.65 -13.95 0.86
CA TYR A 5 -9.73 -12.85 0.53
C TYR A 5 -10.49 -11.53 0.55
N VAL A 6 -9.87 -10.50 1.11
CA VAL A 6 -10.46 -9.15 1.18
C VAL A 6 -9.42 -8.12 0.75
N SER A 7 -9.91 -7.01 0.19
CA SER A 7 -9.14 -5.78 0.01
C SER A 7 -9.86 -4.65 0.76
N VAL A 8 -9.12 -3.95 1.62
CA VAL A 8 -9.62 -2.83 2.41
C VAL A 8 -8.75 -1.62 2.12
N SER A 9 -9.38 -0.50 1.77
CA SER A 9 -8.72 0.78 1.56
C SER A 9 -9.30 1.82 2.50
N GLY A 10 -8.43 2.64 3.08
CA GLY A 10 -8.81 3.74 3.97
C GLY A 10 -7.97 4.97 3.67
N MET A 11 -8.53 6.14 3.94
CA MET A 11 -7.86 7.42 3.73
C MET A 11 -8.24 8.40 4.84
N THR A 12 -7.28 9.21 5.28
CA THR A 12 -7.55 10.26 6.29
C THR A 12 -8.52 11.31 5.76
N ALA A 13 -9.37 11.81 6.65
CA ALA A 13 -10.19 12.98 6.36
C ALA A 13 -9.32 14.24 6.47
N SER A 14 -9.19 14.99 5.39
CA SER A 14 -8.56 16.31 5.37
C SER A 14 -9.27 17.21 4.36
N THR A 15 -9.23 18.52 4.59
CA THR A 15 -9.64 19.52 3.59
C THR A 15 -8.58 19.56 2.48
N GLY A 16 -8.98 19.18 1.26
CA GLY A 16 -8.07 19.10 0.11
C GLY A 16 -7.19 17.84 0.07
N SER A 17 -6.36 17.74 -0.98
CA SER A 17 -5.53 16.57 -1.28
C SER A 17 -4.21 16.51 -0.50
N MET A 18 -3.66 17.67 -0.12
CA MET A 18 -2.31 17.78 0.47
C MET A 18 -2.20 17.27 1.92
N GLY A 19 -3.29 16.85 2.56
CA GLY A 19 -3.28 16.23 3.89
C GLY A 19 -3.60 14.73 3.89
N LYS A 20 -3.82 14.15 2.71
CA LYS A 20 -4.38 12.80 2.62
C LYS A 20 -3.29 11.74 2.73
N LYS A 21 -3.52 10.82 3.67
CA LYS A 21 -2.75 9.58 3.79
C LYS A 21 -3.70 8.44 3.49
N ALA A 22 -3.33 7.57 2.57
CA ALA A 22 -4.11 6.42 2.17
C ALA A 22 -3.36 5.13 2.48
N ILE A 23 -4.10 4.10 2.84
CA ILE A 23 -3.59 2.74 3.00
C ILE A 23 -4.53 1.78 2.28
N SER A 24 -3.98 0.81 1.58
CA SER A 24 -4.73 -0.29 0.97
C SER A 24 -4.09 -1.60 1.40
N ILE A 25 -4.89 -2.54 1.87
CA ILE A 25 -4.41 -3.82 2.37
C ILE A 25 -5.24 -4.92 1.72
N SER A 26 -4.56 -5.91 1.14
CA SER A 26 -5.19 -7.07 0.52
C SER A 26 -4.62 -8.36 1.09
N GLY A 27 -5.49 -9.31 1.42
CA GLY A 27 -5.01 -10.58 1.97
C GLY A 27 -6.08 -11.59 2.35
N ALA A 28 -5.59 -12.71 2.86
CA ALA A 28 -6.39 -13.81 3.36
C ALA A 28 -7.07 -13.45 4.67
N VAL A 29 -8.38 -13.70 4.72
CA VAL A 29 -9.22 -13.48 5.89
C VAL A 29 -9.71 -14.82 6.42
N ARG A 30 -9.90 -14.92 7.73
CA ARG A 30 -10.60 -16.06 8.34
C ARG A 30 -11.60 -15.56 9.37
N ASN A 31 -12.72 -16.24 9.47
CA ASN A 31 -13.65 -16.06 10.58
C ASN A 31 -13.02 -16.68 11.83
N ILE A 32 -12.95 -15.93 12.94
CA ILE A 32 -12.43 -16.39 14.23
C ILE A 32 -13.53 -16.46 15.30
N GLY A 33 -14.80 -16.40 14.90
CA GLY A 33 -15.96 -16.43 15.79
C GLY A 33 -15.97 -15.22 16.72
N SER A 34 -16.17 -15.46 18.01
CA SER A 34 -16.14 -14.43 19.06
C SER A 34 -14.75 -14.12 19.59
N ASN A 35 -13.69 -14.78 19.11
CA ASN A 35 -12.33 -14.49 19.56
C ASN A 35 -11.96 -13.03 19.26
N LYS A 36 -11.31 -12.36 20.21
CA LYS A 36 -10.99 -10.92 20.21
C LYS A 36 -12.17 -9.95 20.28
N LEU A 37 -13.42 -10.43 20.37
CA LEU A 37 -14.60 -9.56 20.43
C LEU A 37 -14.52 -8.61 21.64
N ASP A 38 -14.21 -9.11 22.83
CA ASP A 38 -14.09 -8.27 24.03
C ASP A 38 -13.01 -7.18 23.89
N ALA A 39 -11.85 -7.54 23.34
CA ALA A 39 -10.76 -6.60 23.10
C ALA A 39 -11.12 -5.53 22.04
N ILE A 40 -11.98 -5.85 21.07
CA ILE A 40 -12.50 -4.88 20.09
C ILE A 40 -13.44 -3.88 20.78
N PHE A 41 -14.32 -4.37 21.66
CA PHE A 41 -15.27 -3.54 22.40
C PHE A 41 -14.56 -2.62 23.41
N GLU A 42 -13.50 -3.10 24.08
CA GLU A 42 -12.67 -2.29 24.97
C GLU A 42 -12.06 -1.09 24.23
N LYS A 43 -11.60 -1.30 22.98
CA LYS A 43 -10.99 -0.26 22.14
C LYS A 43 -12.00 0.61 21.39
N ASN A 44 -13.25 0.16 21.26
CA ASN A 44 -14.30 0.85 20.52
C ASN A 44 -15.55 1.00 21.40
N LYS A 45 -15.55 2.00 22.29
CA LYS A 45 -16.65 2.26 23.23
C LYS A 45 -17.99 2.51 22.54
N TYR A 46 -17.98 3.13 21.36
CA TYR A 46 -19.19 3.35 20.55
C TYR A 46 -19.90 2.03 20.19
N MET A 47 -19.14 0.98 19.88
CA MET A 47 -19.75 -0.35 19.65
C MET A 47 -20.45 -0.90 20.89
N SER A 48 -20.00 -0.55 22.10
CA SER A 48 -20.67 -0.93 23.34
C SER A 48 -22.01 -0.22 23.53
N GLU A 49 -22.19 0.98 22.97
CA GLU A 49 -23.46 1.70 22.98
C GLU A 49 -24.49 1.02 22.06
N ILE A 50 -24.05 0.50 20.91
CA ILE A 50 -24.90 -0.24 19.97
C ILE A 50 -25.22 -1.65 20.50
N TYR A 51 -24.22 -2.33 21.09
CA TYR A 51 -24.35 -3.71 21.59
C TYR A 51 -24.03 -3.79 23.10
N PRO A 52 -24.93 -3.28 23.96
CA PRO A 52 -24.66 -3.14 25.39
C PRO A 52 -24.70 -4.46 26.17
N THR A 53 -25.36 -5.50 25.65
CA THR A 53 -25.60 -6.75 26.38
C THR A 53 -24.88 -7.93 25.75
N ALA A 54 -24.58 -8.97 26.55
CA ALA A 54 -24.00 -10.21 26.03
C ALA A 54 -24.90 -10.83 24.94
N LYS A 55 -26.22 -10.78 25.10
CA LYS A 55 -27.20 -11.31 24.13
C LYS A 55 -27.19 -10.55 22.80
N SER A 56 -26.99 -9.23 22.80
CA SER A 56 -26.88 -8.49 21.53
C SER A 56 -25.55 -8.73 20.82
N ARG A 57 -24.51 -9.14 21.55
CA ARG A 57 -23.20 -9.47 20.99
C ARG A 57 -23.11 -10.88 20.39
N THR A 58 -24.03 -11.80 20.71
CA THR A 58 -24.00 -13.17 20.17
C THR A 58 -24.21 -13.23 18.66
N ALA A 59 -24.75 -12.17 18.05
CA ALA A 59 -24.92 -12.05 16.61
C ALA A 59 -23.64 -11.60 15.87
N LEU A 60 -22.57 -11.25 16.60
CA LEU A 60 -21.35 -10.70 16.02
C LEU A 60 -20.31 -11.77 15.78
N GLU A 61 -19.69 -11.73 14.61
CA GLU A 61 -18.52 -12.54 14.27
C GLU A 61 -17.34 -11.64 13.92
N VAL A 62 -16.14 -12.07 14.32
CA VAL A 62 -14.89 -11.37 14.06
C VAL A 62 -14.17 -12.03 12.89
N PHE A 63 -13.78 -11.21 11.93
CA PHE A 63 -12.95 -11.63 10.81
C PHE A 63 -11.53 -11.07 10.98
N CYS A 64 -10.54 -11.96 10.86
CA CYS A 64 -9.14 -11.60 10.98
C CYS A 64 -8.46 -11.67 9.62
N LEU A 65 -8.03 -10.51 9.11
CA LEU A 65 -7.07 -10.40 8.02
C LEU A 65 -5.68 -10.78 8.54
N TYR A 66 -5.29 -12.05 8.39
CA TYR A 66 -4.15 -12.62 9.11
C TYR A 66 -2.89 -12.75 8.26
N ARG A 67 -3.02 -12.69 6.94
CA ARG A 67 -1.89 -12.76 5.99
C ARG A 67 -2.19 -11.92 4.77
N GLY A 68 -1.28 -11.06 4.36
CA GLY A 68 -1.51 -10.16 3.25
C GLY A 68 -0.34 -9.23 2.97
N GLN A 69 -0.60 -8.28 2.08
CA GLN A 69 0.28 -7.16 1.79
C GLN A 69 -0.53 -5.88 1.74
N GLY A 70 0.12 -4.76 1.99
CA GLY A 70 -0.49 -3.46 1.83
C GLY A 70 0.45 -2.44 1.23
N GLU A 71 -0.14 -1.35 0.80
CA GLU A 71 0.55 -0.15 0.33
C GLU A 71 0.05 1.04 1.13
N TYR A 72 0.95 1.96 1.46
CA TYR A 72 0.58 3.27 1.99
C TYR A 72 1.04 4.36 1.04
N PHE A 73 0.34 5.49 1.07
CA PHE A 73 0.58 6.65 0.23
C PHE A 73 0.33 7.92 1.03
N ASP A 74 1.34 8.78 1.15
CA ASP A 74 1.31 10.00 1.93
C ASP A 74 1.47 11.22 1.01
N LEU A 75 0.35 11.89 0.71
CA LEU A 75 0.32 13.11 -0.10
C LEU A 75 0.73 14.36 0.69
N SER A 76 0.99 14.24 1.99
CA SER A 76 1.42 15.36 2.84
C SER A 76 2.91 15.65 2.77
N THR A 77 3.70 14.79 2.13
CA THR A 77 5.14 14.97 1.94
C THR A 77 5.49 15.38 0.51
N LYS A 78 6.62 16.08 0.36
CA LYS A 78 7.24 16.36 -0.94
C LYS A 78 8.74 15.98 -0.86
N PRO A 79 9.22 15.04 -1.68
CA PRO A 79 8.46 14.16 -2.57
C PRO A 79 7.40 13.32 -1.83
N ILE A 80 6.38 12.89 -2.56
CA ILE A 80 5.29 12.04 -2.04
C ILE A 80 5.91 10.75 -1.50
N THR A 81 5.48 10.30 -0.33
CA THR A 81 5.99 9.06 0.26
C THR A 81 5.03 7.92 -0.05
N ARG A 82 5.58 6.80 -0.49
CA ARG A 82 4.87 5.54 -0.74
C ARG A 82 5.68 4.40 -0.16
N GLY A 83 5.00 3.33 0.22
CA GLY A 83 5.70 2.10 0.58
C GLY A 83 4.78 0.90 0.54
N SER A 84 5.40 -0.27 0.48
CA SER A 84 4.71 -1.56 0.50
C SER A 84 5.17 -2.36 1.71
N PHE A 85 4.26 -3.13 2.29
CA PHE A 85 4.54 -3.98 3.43
C PHE A 85 3.81 -5.31 3.31
N SER A 86 4.26 -6.34 4.04
CA SER A 86 3.63 -7.65 4.09
C SER A 86 3.58 -8.18 5.52
N PHE A 87 2.63 -9.08 5.78
CA PHE A 87 2.42 -9.65 7.11
C PHE A 87 1.89 -11.08 7.01
N GLY A 88 1.97 -11.83 8.12
CA GLY A 88 1.49 -13.21 8.20
C GLY A 88 2.29 -14.19 7.33
N GLY A 89 3.57 -13.90 7.07
CA GLY A 89 4.45 -14.72 6.24
C GLY A 89 4.18 -14.62 4.73
N GLN A 90 3.38 -13.64 4.27
CA GLN A 90 3.25 -13.36 2.85
C GLN A 90 4.56 -12.76 2.32
N LYS A 91 5.07 -13.28 1.19
CA LYS A 91 6.18 -12.64 0.48
C LYS A 91 5.69 -11.32 -0.10
N LEU A 92 6.46 -10.25 0.11
CA LEU A 92 6.16 -8.94 -0.47
C LEU A 92 6.32 -9.01 -1.98
N LYS A 93 5.25 -8.69 -2.72
CA LYS A 93 5.34 -8.43 -4.15
C LYS A 93 5.65 -6.95 -4.37
N THR A 94 6.74 -6.67 -5.05
CA THR A 94 7.16 -5.32 -5.42
C THR A 94 6.52 -4.92 -6.73
N PHE A 95 5.93 -3.73 -6.77
CA PHE A 95 5.43 -3.11 -7.98
C PHE A 95 6.27 -1.88 -8.29
N GLY A 96 6.18 -1.39 -9.53
CA GLY A 96 6.88 -0.17 -9.95
C GLY A 96 7.87 -0.45 -11.07
N TYR A 97 8.99 0.27 -11.04
CA TYR A 97 9.97 0.27 -12.12
C TYR A 97 11.39 0.21 -11.55
N TYR A 98 12.26 -0.49 -12.25
CA TYR A 98 13.69 -0.58 -11.98
C TYR A 98 14.48 -0.27 -13.25
N ILE A 99 15.65 0.35 -13.13
CA ILE A 99 16.52 0.69 -14.26
C ILE A 99 17.68 -0.32 -14.28
N SER A 100 17.76 -1.11 -15.34
CA SER A 100 18.80 -2.12 -15.52
C SER A 100 20.12 -1.55 -16.03
N ASP A 101 21.14 -2.40 -16.05
CA ASP A 101 22.49 -2.10 -16.57
C ASP A 101 22.52 -1.74 -18.07
N ASN A 102 21.40 -1.89 -18.79
CA ASN A 102 21.25 -1.38 -20.16
C ASN A 102 21.17 0.16 -20.21
N CYS A 103 21.17 0.84 -19.06
CA CYS A 103 21.14 2.29 -18.97
C CYS A 103 22.48 2.90 -19.42
N HIS A 104 22.40 3.76 -20.44
CA HIS A 104 23.52 4.57 -20.93
C HIS A 104 23.56 6.01 -20.39
N GLY A 105 22.77 6.35 -19.36
CA GLY A 105 22.87 7.64 -18.67
C GLY A 105 22.33 8.87 -19.41
N CYS A 106 21.38 8.73 -20.36
CA CYS A 106 20.91 9.87 -21.17
C CYS A 106 20.08 10.95 -20.45
N GLY A 107 19.63 10.75 -19.21
CA GLY A 107 18.88 11.78 -18.47
C GLY A 107 17.36 11.81 -18.70
N LEU A 108 16.83 11.23 -19.79
CA LEU A 108 15.41 11.39 -20.16
C LEU A 108 14.41 10.93 -19.08
N CYS A 109 14.71 9.83 -18.38
CA CYS A 109 13.85 9.35 -17.30
C CYS A 109 13.82 10.32 -16.10
N VAL A 110 14.93 11.00 -15.81
CA VAL A 110 15.03 12.01 -14.74
C VAL A 110 14.16 13.22 -15.10
N GLU A 111 14.30 13.73 -16.32
CA GLU A 111 13.50 14.88 -16.82
C GLU A 111 11.99 14.62 -16.75
N LYS A 112 11.56 13.39 -17.06
CA LYS A 112 10.14 13.04 -17.10
C LYS A 112 9.58 12.53 -15.76
N CYS A 113 10.41 12.43 -14.72
CA CYS A 113 9.97 11.96 -13.41
C CYS A 113 9.25 13.10 -12.66
N PRO A 114 7.93 13.02 -12.42
CA PRO A 114 7.21 14.11 -11.75
C PRO A 114 7.56 14.27 -10.26
N GLN A 115 8.33 13.33 -9.69
CA GLN A 115 8.78 13.37 -8.30
C GLN A 115 10.27 13.69 -8.17
N ASN A 116 11.01 13.82 -9.28
CA ASN A 116 12.47 13.94 -9.27
C ASN A 116 13.15 12.87 -8.39
N CYS A 117 12.59 11.65 -8.38
CA CYS A 117 13.03 10.55 -7.50
C CYS A 117 14.00 9.58 -8.18
N ILE A 118 14.74 10.06 -9.19
CA ILE A 118 15.71 9.24 -9.93
C ILE A 118 17.09 9.86 -9.73
N ASP A 119 17.96 9.13 -9.04
CA ASP A 119 19.34 9.54 -8.79
C ASP A 119 20.22 9.22 -10.00
N SER A 120 21.16 10.12 -10.26
CA SER A 120 22.16 9.94 -11.31
C SER A 120 23.16 8.83 -10.95
N GLY A 121 23.62 8.08 -11.96
CA GLY A 121 24.48 6.91 -11.81
C GLY A 121 24.70 6.20 -13.15
N THR A 122 25.26 4.99 -13.13
CA THR A 122 25.23 4.09 -14.31
C THR A 122 25.13 2.65 -13.79
N PRO A 123 23.91 2.08 -13.69
CA PRO A 123 22.62 2.67 -14.09
C PRO A 123 22.13 3.78 -13.15
N PHE A 124 21.12 4.53 -13.60
CA PHE A 124 20.37 5.45 -12.72
C PHE A 124 19.53 4.66 -11.73
N GLU A 125 19.20 5.26 -10.58
CA GLU A 125 18.49 4.57 -9.51
C GLU A 125 17.16 5.25 -9.18
N ILE A 126 16.07 4.50 -9.13
CA ILE A 126 14.74 5.01 -8.74
C ILE A 126 14.57 4.82 -7.24
N LYS A 127 14.43 5.91 -6.50
CA LYS A 127 13.99 5.92 -5.09
C LYS A 127 12.55 5.43 -5.00
N GLN A 128 12.37 4.15 -4.66
CA GLN A 128 11.07 3.47 -4.71
C GLN A 128 10.05 4.08 -3.74
N GLU A 129 10.52 4.59 -2.61
CA GLU A 129 9.74 5.28 -1.58
C GLU A 129 9.09 6.58 -2.08
N HIS A 130 9.52 7.09 -3.24
CA HIS A 130 8.99 8.30 -3.86
C HIS A 130 8.43 8.06 -5.28
N CYS A 131 8.45 6.82 -5.77
CA CYS A 131 7.96 6.50 -7.10
C CYS A 131 6.43 6.45 -7.13
N LEU A 132 5.80 7.21 -8.05
CA LEU A 132 4.34 7.17 -8.24
C LEU A 132 3.86 5.97 -9.07
N HIS A 133 4.79 5.15 -9.58
CA HIS A 133 4.50 4.09 -10.55
C HIS A 133 3.78 4.60 -11.81
N CYS A 134 3.97 5.86 -12.21
CA CYS A 134 3.28 6.46 -13.36
C CYS A 134 3.73 5.89 -14.71
N GLY A 135 4.97 5.39 -14.82
CA GLY A 135 5.49 4.78 -16.06
C GLY A 135 6.16 5.75 -17.03
N ASN A 136 6.22 7.05 -16.74
CA ASN A 136 6.87 8.02 -17.64
C ASN A 136 8.31 7.63 -17.98
N CYS A 137 9.11 7.21 -16.99
CA CYS A 137 10.49 6.77 -17.21
C CYS A 137 10.58 5.54 -18.12
N TYR A 138 9.59 4.65 -18.05
CA TYR A 138 9.50 3.45 -18.88
C TYR A 138 9.20 3.82 -20.34
N GLU A 139 8.24 4.71 -20.56
CA GLU A 139 7.82 5.13 -21.90
C GLU A 139 8.91 5.89 -22.67
N VAL A 140 9.68 6.73 -21.98
CA VAL A 140 10.67 7.60 -22.64
C VAL A 140 12.06 6.98 -22.77
N CYS A 141 12.29 5.76 -22.27
CA CYS A 141 13.62 5.15 -22.30
C CYS A 141 13.96 4.58 -23.69
N PRO A 142 14.90 5.17 -24.45
CA PRO A 142 15.20 4.73 -25.82
C PRO A 142 15.93 3.39 -25.88
N LYS A 143 16.51 2.94 -24.76
CA LYS A 143 17.24 1.66 -24.64
C LYS A 143 16.41 0.58 -23.97
N SER A 144 15.14 0.85 -23.64
CA SER A 144 14.28 -0.06 -22.88
C SER A 144 14.97 -0.59 -21.59
N ALA A 145 15.79 0.26 -20.96
CA ALA A 145 16.52 -0.09 -19.74
C ALA A 145 15.62 -0.06 -18.50
N VAL A 146 14.47 0.59 -18.57
CA VAL A 146 13.49 0.61 -17.47
C VAL A 146 12.59 -0.62 -17.58
N ILE A 147 12.50 -1.40 -16.52
CA ILE A 147 11.74 -2.65 -16.44
C ILE A 147 10.59 -2.49 -15.45
N LYS A 148 9.39 -2.92 -15.84
CA LYS A 148 8.22 -2.96 -14.96
C LYS A 148 8.26 -4.20 -14.06
N LEU A 149 8.21 -3.99 -12.75
CA LEU A 149 8.12 -5.04 -11.75
C LEU A 149 6.70 -5.63 -11.73
N LYS A 150 6.58 -6.96 -11.63
CA LYS A 150 5.31 -7.72 -11.66
C LYS A 150 5.16 -8.61 -10.43
#